data_AF-A0AAU5GLN0-F1
#
_entry.id   AF-A0AAU5GLN0-F1
#
_cell.length_a   1.000
_cell.length_b   1.000
_cell.length_c   1.000
_cell.angle_alpha   90.00
_cell.angle_beta   90.00
_cell.angle_gamma   90.00
#
_symmetry.space_group_name_H-M   'P 1'
#
loop_
_entity.id
_entity.type
_entity.pdbx_description
1 polymer ?
#
loop_
_entity_poly.entity_id
_entity_poly.type
_entity_poly.pdbx_seq_one_letter_code
_entity_poly.pdbx_strand_id
1 'polypeptide(L)' 'MSERSERPETVPGGTRVPVRMCVRCCAITETPVVVSEVHQGSGPGFTVYACRDCAPHFPPVPDVLSLPPASHRGGGER' A
#
# COMPACT_ATOMS: atom_id res chain seq x y z
N MET A 1 -16.73 -39.70 -26.26
CA MET A 1 -17.35 -38.37 -26.40
C MET A 1 -17.34 -37.72 -25.02
N SER A 2 -16.37 -36.85 -24.75
CA SER A 2 -16.33 -36.06 -23.51
C SER A 2 -16.21 -34.60 -23.93
N GLU A 3 -17.31 -33.89 -23.75
CA GLU A 3 -17.53 -32.52 -24.20
C GLU A 3 -16.52 -31.57 -23.53
N ARG A 4 -15.82 -30.80 -24.37
CA ARG A 4 -14.98 -29.68 -23.96
C ARG A 4 -15.87 -28.70 -23.18
N SER A 5 -15.65 -28.60 -21.88
CA SER A 5 -16.22 -27.53 -21.07
C SER A 5 -15.39 -26.27 -21.35
N GLU A 6 -15.79 -25.54 -22.39
CA GLU A 6 -15.20 -24.26 -22.78
C GLU A 6 -15.49 -23.26 -21.65
N ARG A 7 -14.46 -22.98 -20.85
CA ARG A 7 -14.54 -21.95 -19.81
C ARG A 7 -14.81 -20.61 -20.49
N PRO A 8 -15.82 -19.84 -20.06
CA PRO A 8 -16.09 -18.54 -20.64
C PRO A 8 -14.86 -17.64 -20.48
N GLU A 9 -14.39 -17.12 -21.61
CA GLU A 9 -13.27 -16.19 -21.69
C GLU A 9 -13.58 -14.95 -20.86
N THR A 10 -12.68 -14.62 -19.94
CA THR A 10 -12.82 -13.47 -19.05
C THR A 10 -12.66 -12.20 -19.88
N VAL A 11 -13.75 -11.48 -20.11
CA VAL A 11 -13.72 -10.16 -20.75
C VAL A 11 -12.86 -9.23 -19.87
N PRO A 12 -11.79 -8.58 -20.39
CA PRO A 12 -11.04 -7.59 -19.63
C PRO A 12 -11.95 -6.40 -19.32
N GLY A 13 -12.51 -6.37 -18.11
CA GLY A 13 -13.22 -5.22 -17.58
C GLY A 13 -12.26 -4.04 -17.41
N GLY A 14 -12.72 -2.84 -17.75
CA GLY A 14 -11.90 -1.63 -17.77
C GLY A 14 -11.12 -1.35 -16.47
N THR A 15 -10.03 -0.57 -16.59
CA THR A 15 -9.16 -0.21 -15.47
C THR A 15 -9.95 0.48 -14.37
N ARG A 16 -10.18 -0.21 -13.24
CA ARG A 16 -10.80 0.40 -12.06
C ARG A 16 -9.84 1.42 -11.48
N VAL A 17 -10.31 2.65 -11.29
CA VAL A 17 -9.53 3.70 -10.63
C VAL A 17 -9.43 3.38 -9.14
N PRO A 18 -8.22 3.41 -8.55
CA PRO A 18 -8.07 3.16 -7.12
C PRO A 18 -8.68 4.30 -6.30
N VAL A 19 -9.68 3.98 -5.49
CA VAL A 19 -10.27 4.92 -4.52
C VAL A 19 -9.76 4.65 -3.11
N ARG A 20 -9.38 5.69 -2.37
CA ARG A 20 -9.03 5.59 -0.94
C ARG A 20 -9.56 6.80 -0.17
N MET A 21 -9.75 6.64 1.13
CA MET A 21 -10.07 7.74 2.04
C MET A 21 -8.80 8.52 2.40
N CYS A 22 -8.87 9.85 2.36
CA CYS A 22 -7.82 10.72 2.85
C CYS A 22 -7.80 10.71 4.39
N VAL A 23 -6.66 10.40 5.00
CA VAL A 23 -6.51 10.35 6.46
C VAL A 23 -6.68 11.72 7.14
N ARG A 24 -6.49 12.84 6.41
CA ARG A 24 -6.54 14.19 6.97
C ARG A 24 -7.93 14.82 6.93
N CYS A 25 -8.56 14.82 5.76
CA CYS A 25 -9.86 15.48 5.53
C CYS A 25 -11.03 14.51 5.42
N CYS A 26 -10.78 13.19 5.54
CA CYS A 26 -11.78 12.14 5.49
C CYS A 26 -12.55 11.98 4.15
N ALA A 27 -12.21 12.74 3.12
CA ALA A 27 -12.82 12.60 1.79
C ALA A 27 -12.31 11.36 1.05
N ILE A 28 -13.19 10.69 0.31
CA ILE A 28 -12.80 9.64 -0.65
C ILE A 28 -12.18 10.32 -1.88
N THR A 29 -11.04 9.79 -2.34
CA THR A 29 -10.31 10.32 -3.49
C THR A 29 -9.93 9.21 -4.47
N GLU A 30 -10.00 9.53 -5.75
CA GLU A 30 -9.53 8.72 -6.89
C GLU A 30 -8.04 8.93 -7.19
N THR A 31 -7.40 9.90 -6.54
CA THR A 31 -5.98 10.22 -6.68
C THR A 31 -5.27 10.13 -5.33
N PRO A 32 -5.21 8.93 -4.72
CA PRO A 32 -4.59 8.77 -3.41
C PRO A 32 -3.06 8.85 -3.49
N VAL A 33 -2.45 9.60 -2.58
CA VAL A 33 -1.00 9.73 -2.40
C VAL A 33 -0.60 9.00 -1.12
N VAL A 34 0.44 8.15 -1.19
CA VAL A 34 1.01 7.49 -0.01
C VAL A 34 1.75 8.52 0.83
N VAL A 35 1.41 8.60 2.11
CA VAL A 35 2.03 9.56 3.06
C VAL A 35 2.70 8.88 4.25
N SER A 36 2.45 7.59 4.47
CA SER A 36 3.16 6.77 5.46
C SER A 36 2.92 5.29 5.20
N GLU A 37 3.89 4.46 5.57
CA GLU A 37 3.76 3.00 5.59
C GLU A 37 3.98 2.50 7.01
N VAL A 38 2.95 1.86 7.56
CA VAL A 38 2.97 1.35 8.92
C VAL A 38 3.44 -0.09 8.90
N HIS A 39 4.65 -0.32 9.40
CA HIS A 39 5.21 -1.65 9.60
C HIS A 39 4.83 -2.15 11.00
N GLN A 40 4.52 -3.45 11.13
CA GLN A 40 4.11 -4.06 12.40
C GLN A 40 5.06 -5.22 12.74
N GLY A 41 5.30 -5.44 14.04
CA GLY A 41 6.16 -6.53 14.51
C GLY A 41 5.58 -7.93 14.28
N SER A 42 4.26 -8.02 14.05
CA SER A 42 3.56 -9.24 13.64
C SER A 42 2.38 -8.90 12.75
N GLY A 43 2.14 -9.69 11.71
CA GLY A 43 1.06 -9.47 10.74
C GLY A 43 1.41 -8.46 9.64
N PRO A 44 0.50 -8.25 8.67
CA PRO A 44 0.74 -7.32 7.58
C PRO A 44 0.68 -5.87 8.06
N GLY A 45 1.63 -5.07 7.60
CA GLY A 45 1.55 -3.61 7.72
C GLY A 45 0.42 -3.02 6.88
N PHE A 46 0.27 -1.69 6.92
CA PHE A 46 -0.71 -0.98 6.09
C PHE A 46 -0.20 0.37 5.60
N THR A 47 -0.70 0.78 4.45
CA THR A 47 -0.34 2.06 3.80
C THR A 47 -1.38 3.13 4.14
N VAL A 48 -0.89 4.31 4.54
CA VAL A 48 -1.70 5.49 4.83
C VAL A 48 -1.73 6.40 3.62
N TYR A 49 -2.93 6.86 3.25
CA TYR A 49 -3.16 7.70 2.09
C TYR A 49 -3.70 9.08 2.45
N ALA A 50 -3.34 10.08 1.66
CA ALA A 50 -3.94 11.40 1.64
C ALA A 50 -4.43 11.76 0.22
N CYS A 51 -5.37 12.69 0.11
CA CYS A 51 -5.65 13.32 -1.18
C CYS A 51 -4.49 14.22 -1.61
N ARG A 52 -4.44 14.54 -2.91
CA ARG A 52 -3.39 15.37 -3.51
C ARG A 52 -3.21 16.72 -2.80
N ASP A 53 -4.30 17.35 -2.36
CA ASP A 53 -4.25 18.65 -1.68
C ASP A 53 -3.73 18.55 -0.24
N CYS A 54 -3.95 17.41 0.41
CA CYS A 54 -3.50 17.18 1.78
C CYS A 54 -2.08 16.61 1.88
N ALA A 55 -1.60 15.94 0.83
CA ALA A 55 -0.29 15.28 0.82
C ALA A 55 0.90 16.22 1.19
N PRO A 56 0.98 17.48 0.75
CA PRO A 56 2.09 18.38 1.09
C PRO A 56 2.22 18.73 2.58
N HIS A 57 1.22 18.39 3.40
CA HIS A 57 1.24 18.62 4.84
C HIS A 57 1.88 17.48 5.64
N PHE A 58 2.23 16.39 4.98
CA PHE A 58 2.94 15.27 5.60
C PHE A 58 4.43 15.37 5.30
N PRO A 59 5.29 14.90 6.22
CA PRO A 59 6.70 14.74 5.91
C PRO A 59 6.86 13.78 4.71
N PRO A 60 7.92 13.94 3.89
CA PRO A 60 8.19 13.01 2.82
C PRO A 60 8.37 11.60 3.38
N VAL A 61 7.78 10.61 2.71
CA VAL A 61 7.95 9.20 3.09
C VAL A 61 9.43 8.85 2.89
N PRO A 62 10.15 8.42 3.94
CA PRO A 62 11.54 8.03 3.80
C PRO A 62 11.64 6.81 2.89
N ASP A 63 12.52 6.89 1.89
CA ASP A 63 12.82 5.78 1.02
C ASP A 63 13.55 4.67 1.80
N VAL A 64 13.11 3.42 1.65
CA VAL A 64 13.62 2.29 2.44
C VAL A 64 15.11 2.04 2.19
N LEU A 65 15.60 2.32 0.97
CA LEU A 65 17.03 2.18 0.64
C LEU A 65 17.89 3.29 1.27
N SER A 66 17.26 4.37 1.71
CA SER A 66 17.91 5.50 2.38
C SER A 66 17.97 5.33 3.90
N LEU A 67 17.30 4.30 4.45
CA LEU A 67 17.35 4.00 5.88
C LEU A 67 18.65 3.21 6.19
N PRO A 68 19.39 3.58 7.26
CA PRO A 68 20.50 2.75 7.70
C PRO A 68 19.98 1.35 8.07
N PRO A 69 20.72 0.27 7.74
CA PRO A 69 20.29 -1.07 8.11
C PRO A 69 20.05 -1.13 9.61
N ALA A 70 18.90 -1.66 10.01
CA ALA A 70 18.59 -1.87 11.42
C ALA A 70 19.76 -2.65 12.03
N SER A 71 20.46 -2.04 12.99
CA SER A 71 21.57 -2.70 13.66
C SER A 71 21.02 -3.97 14.29
N HIS A 72 21.36 -5.12 13.74
CA HIS A 72 21.14 -6.40 14.40
C HIS A 72 21.89 -6.31 15.74
N ARG A 73 21.17 -6.05 16.83
CA ARG A 73 21.69 -6.30 18.18
C ARG A 73 21.90 -7.80 18.30
N GLY A 74 23.03 -8.28 17.82
CA GLY A 74 23.61 -9.54 18.23
C GLY A 74 24.03 -9.40 19.68
N GLY A 75 23.36 -10.11 20.57
CA GLY A 75 23.74 -10.24 21.97
C GLY A 75 22.65 -11.00 22.73
N GLY A 76 22.87 -12.20 23.24
CA GLY A 76 24.05 -13.05 23.28
C GLY A 76 23.65 -14.40 23.89
N GLU A 77 24.52 -15.39 23.71
CA GLU A 77 24.49 -16.72 24.31
C GLU A 77 23.96 -16.78 25.74
N ARG A 78 23.18 -17.84 26.02
CA ARG A 78 23.23 -18.62 27.26
C ARG A 78 22.49 -19.94 27.11
#